data_AF-A0A023FG97-F1
#
_entry.id   AF-A0A023FG97-F1
#
_cell.length_a   1.000
_cell.length_b   1.000
_cell.length_c   1.000
_cell.angle_alpha   90.00
_cell.angle_beta   90.00
_cell.angle_gamma   90.00
#
_symmetry.space_group_name_H-M   'P 1'
#
loop_
_entity.id
_entity.type
_entity.pdbx_description
1 polymer ?
#
loop_
_entity_poly.entity_id
_entity_poly.type
_entity_poly.pdbx_seq_one_letter_code
_entity_poly.pdbx_strand_id
1 'polypeptide(L)'
;MRVFELYLRSRMAAPDGTRLPINDDEEVAEEDEDDRVRFCDQLSVVGMLGRHVLPHSVPLLYRVLEDRTRRLQELLQGQPQAGSPMTVAHRELLEDLHWVVLITAHLLTTVSEGETPLIPKDVTLYSLGSQADTAATLALLSRLGQADAAAVQGNPDPVVRLIVAVLQLCHVERAALQAGLA
;
A
#
# COMPACT_ATOMS: atom_id res chain seq x y z
N MET A 1 6.33 10.26 -15.55
CA MET A 1 5.06 11.01 -15.75
C MET A 1 4.65 11.55 -14.39
N ARG A 2 4.71 12.87 -14.19
CA ARG A 2 4.64 13.50 -12.85
C ARG A 2 3.27 13.39 -12.16
N VAL A 3 2.22 13.05 -12.90
CA VAL A 3 0.85 13.00 -12.39
C VAL A 3 0.64 11.87 -11.37
N PHE A 4 1.21 10.70 -11.61
CA PHE A 4 1.10 9.57 -10.66
C PHE A 4 1.69 9.94 -9.28
N GLU A 5 2.90 10.48 -9.27
CA GLU A 5 3.57 10.90 -8.03
C GLU A 5 2.82 12.05 -7.35
N LEU A 6 2.32 13.03 -8.13
CA LEU A 6 1.53 14.13 -7.58
C LEU A 6 0.24 13.63 -6.93
N TYR A 7 -0.47 12.70 -7.56
CA TYR A 7 -1.66 12.09 -7.01
C TYR A 7 -1.35 11.35 -5.70
N LEU A 8 -0.32 10.50 -5.70
CA LEU A 8 0.12 9.81 -4.49
C LEU A 8 0.42 10.82 -3.37
N ARG A 9 1.22 11.86 -3.65
CA ARG A 9 1.56 12.89 -2.66
C ARG A 9 0.34 13.64 -2.14
N SER A 10 -0.66 13.91 -2.97
CA SER A 10 -1.90 14.57 -2.53
C SER A 10 -2.71 13.73 -1.55
N ARG A 11 -2.46 12.41 -1.50
CA ARG A 11 -3.10 11.46 -0.60
C ARG A 11 -2.27 11.12 0.63
N MET A 12 -1.00 11.55 0.71
CA MET A 12 -0.13 11.28 1.86
C MET A 12 -0.09 12.46 2.82
N ALA A 13 0.00 12.16 4.11
CA ALA A 13 0.25 13.14 5.17
C ALA A 13 1.63 13.80 5.03
N ALA A 14 1.80 14.94 5.69
CA ALA A 14 3.13 15.53 5.88
C ALA A 14 4.06 14.55 6.65
N PRO A 15 5.38 14.52 6.37
CA PRO A 15 6.12 15.40 5.47
C PRO A 15 6.19 14.92 4.02
N ASP A 16 5.75 13.69 3.73
CA ASP A 16 5.96 13.04 2.43
C ASP A 16 4.95 13.49 1.37
N GLY A 17 3.78 13.99 1.80
CA GLY A 17 2.71 14.46 0.94
C GLY A 17 2.18 15.84 1.28
N THR A 18 1.00 16.12 0.71
CA THR A 18 0.29 17.39 0.79
C THR A 18 -1.19 17.18 1.10
N ARG A 19 -1.59 15.99 1.61
CA ARG A 19 -2.95 15.78 2.11
C ARG A 19 -3.21 16.76 3.24
N LEU A 20 -4.39 17.37 3.25
CA LEU A 20 -4.80 18.21 4.36
C LEU A 20 -4.90 17.35 5.63
N PRO A 21 -4.50 17.88 6.81
CA PRO A 21 -4.65 17.15 8.05
C PRO A 21 -6.11 16.74 8.27
N ILE A 22 -6.31 15.53 8.77
CA ILE A 22 -7.62 14.99 9.10
C ILE A 22 -8.27 15.88 10.17
N ASN A 23 -9.50 16.31 9.92
CA ASN A 23 -10.27 17.08 10.89
C ASN A 23 -11.05 16.13 11.81
N ASP A 24 -10.73 16.16 13.10
CA ASP A 24 -11.33 15.28 14.10
C ASP A 24 -12.82 15.57 14.36
N ASP A 25 -13.31 16.73 13.93
CA ASP A 25 -14.71 17.14 14.09
C ASP A 25 -15.62 16.65 12.95
N GLU A 26 -15.07 16.00 11.93
CA GLU A 26 -15.80 15.51 10.76
C GLU A 26 -16.28 14.07 11.01
N GLU A 27 -17.54 13.91 11.43
CA GLU A 27 -18.17 12.60 11.60
C GLU A 27 -18.46 11.98 10.21
N VAL A 28 -17.98 10.74 10.00
CA VAL A 28 -18.32 9.95 8.80
C VAL A 28 -19.75 9.46 8.95
N ALA A 29 -20.63 9.87 8.04
CA ALA A 29 -22.02 9.46 8.02
C ALA A 29 -22.13 8.02 7.50
N GLU A 30 -23.14 7.26 7.95
CA GLU A 30 -23.42 5.92 7.42
C GLU A 30 -23.76 5.93 5.91
N GLU A 31 -24.16 7.09 5.38
CA GLU A 31 -24.46 7.32 3.97
C GLU A 31 -23.20 7.62 3.14
N ASP A 32 -22.04 7.84 3.79
CA ASP A 32 -20.80 8.13 3.08
C ASP A 32 -20.34 6.92 2.27
N GLU A 33 -20.10 7.18 0.99
CA GLU A 33 -19.64 6.17 0.05
C GLU A 33 -18.17 5.83 0.29
N ASP A 34 -17.86 4.54 0.30
CA ASP A 34 -16.48 4.02 0.41
C ASP A 34 -15.59 4.67 -0.67
N ASP A 35 -14.41 5.12 -0.28
CA ASP A 35 -13.45 5.78 -1.15
C ASP A 35 -13.11 4.97 -2.41
N ARG A 36 -13.14 3.63 -2.31
CA ARG A 36 -12.93 2.76 -3.49
C ARG A 36 -14.00 2.95 -4.56
N VAL A 37 -15.23 3.30 -4.17
CA VAL A 37 -16.37 3.54 -5.06
C VAL A 37 -16.38 5.01 -5.46
N ARG A 38 -16.33 5.92 -4.48
CA ARG A 38 -16.35 7.37 -4.70
C ARG A 38 -15.23 7.86 -5.63
N PHE A 39 -14.04 7.25 -5.51
CA PHE A 39 -12.86 7.62 -6.31
C PHE A 39 -12.49 6.57 -7.36
N CYS A 40 -13.38 5.62 -7.69
CA CYS A 40 -13.11 4.52 -8.62
C CYS A 40 -12.51 4.98 -9.96
N ASP A 41 -13.10 6.01 -10.58
CA ASP A 41 -12.61 6.56 -11.85
C ASP A 41 -11.21 7.17 -11.72
N GLN A 42 -10.97 7.92 -10.64
CA GLN A 42 -9.66 8.54 -10.39
C GLN A 42 -8.60 7.46 -10.15
N LEU A 43 -8.91 6.45 -9.34
CA LEU A 43 -8.04 5.33 -9.05
C LEU A 43 -7.73 4.52 -10.31
N SER A 44 -8.73 4.29 -11.16
CA SER A 44 -8.57 3.61 -12.46
C SER A 44 -7.62 4.37 -13.40
N VAL A 45 -7.80 5.70 -13.51
CA VAL A 45 -6.91 6.55 -14.31
C VAL A 45 -5.50 6.58 -13.73
N VAL A 46 -5.35 6.76 -12.42
CA VAL A 46 -4.03 6.80 -11.77
C VAL A 46 -3.32 5.46 -11.87
N GLY A 47 -4.04 4.34 -11.74
CA GLY A 47 -3.51 3.00 -11.95
C GLY A 47 -2.97 2.82 -13.37
N MET A 48 -3.72 3.27 -14.39
CA MET A 48 -3.29 3.29 -15.78
C MET A 48 -2.05 4.18 -16.00
N LEU A 49 -2.04 5.40 -15.46
CA LEU A 49 -0.88 6.30 -15.54
C LEU A 49 0.36 5.71 -14.86
N GLY A 50 0.16 5.02 -13.72
CA GLY A 50 1.20 4.30 -13.01
C GLY A 50 1.79 3.16 -13.82
N ARG A 51 0.98 2.46 -14.62
CA ARG A 51 1.43 1.39 -15.54
C ARG A 51 2.33 1.91 -16.67
N HIS A 52 2.16 3.17 -17.10
CA HIS A 52 3.07 3.78 -18.06
C HIS A 52 4.47 4.10 -17.49
N VAL A 53 4.66 4.01 -16.18
CA VAL A 53 5.92 4.33 -15.50
C VAL A 53 6.30 3.29 -14.44
N LEU A 54 6.03 2.01 -14.68
CA LEU A 54 6.30 0.89 -13.75
C LEU A 54 7.70 0.87 -13.13
N PRO A 55 8.80 1.17 -13.87
CA PRO A 55 10.14 1.26 -13.27
C PRO A 55 10.27 2.30 -12.15
N HIS A 56 9.36 3.26 -12.07
CA HIS A 56 9.30 4.29 -11.05
C HIS A 56 8.15 4.07 -10.06
N SER A 57 6.93 3.81 -10.54
CA SER A 57 5.74 3.70 -9.71
C SER A 57 5.76 2.48 -8.80
N VAL A 58 6.22 1.32 -9.28
CA VAL A 58 6.29 0.09 -8.46
C VAL A 58 7.29 0.26 -7.30
N PRO A 59 8.55 0.70 -7.54
CA PRO A 59 9.46 1.00 -6.44
C PRO A 59 9.00 2.07 -5.47
N LEU A 60 8.32 3.09 -5.96
CA LEU A 60 7.75 4.11 -5.10
C LEU A 60 6.70 3.51 -4.15
N LEU A 61 5.75 2.74 -4.67
CA LEU A 61 4.66 2.17 -3.88
C LEU A 61 5.16 1.16 -2.83
N TYR A 62 6.07 0.23 -3.19
CA TYR A 62 6.53 -0.74 -2.19
C TYR A 62 7.34 -0.06 -1.08
N ARG A 63 8.09 1.01 -1.38
CA ARG A 63 8.83 1.77 -0.35
C ARG A 63 7.89 2.48 0.61
N VAL A 64 6.83 3.09 0.09
CA VAL A 64 5.81 3.73 0.94
C VAL A 64 5.10 2.68 1.79
N LEU A 65 4.65 1.56 1.21
CA LEU A 65 4.02 0.48 1.98
C LEU A 65 4.96 -0.07 3.06
N GLU A 66 6.20 -0.42 2.71
CA GLU A 66 7.18 -0.95 3.65
C GLU A 66 7.45 0.02 4.81
N ASP A 67 7.59 1.33 4.52
CA ASP A 67 7.80 2.34 5.53
C ASP A 67 6.58 2.55 6.44
N ARG A 68 5.39 2.70 5.86
CA ARG A 68 4.15 2.89 6.63
C ARG A 68 3.77 1.66 7.46
N THR A 69 4.00 0.47 6.91
CA THR A 69 3.79 -0.80 7.64
C THR A 69 4.74 -0.91 8.82
N ARG A 70 6.01 -0.51 8.65
CA ARG A 70 6.97 -0.47 9.76
C ARG A 70 6.54 0.49 10.86
N ARG A 71 6.12 1.72 10.50
CA ARG A 71 5.59 2.68 11.48
C ARG A 71 4.37 2.14 12.22
N LEU A 72 3.48 1.42 11.52
CA LEU A 72 2.32 0.80 12.15
C LEU A 72 2.75 -0.27 13.16
N GLN A 73 3.71 -1.12 12.81
CA GLN A 73 4.28 -2.10 13.75
C GLN A 73 4.88 -1.45 14.98
N GLU A 74 5.65 -0.37 14.81
CA GLU A 74 6.26 0.39 15.90
C GLU A 74 5.20 0.98 16.84
N LEU A 75 4.12 1.54 16.29
CA LEU A 75 3.00 2.07 17.06
C LEU A 75 2.29 0.98 17.87
N LEU A 76 1.99 -0.16 17.24
CA LEU A 76 1.33 -1.29 17.88
C LEU A 76 2.19 -1.90 19.00
N GLN A 77 3.51 -1.97 18.83
CA GLN A 77 4.43 -2.45 19.87
C GLN A 77 4.60 -1.47 21.04
N GLY A 78 4.47 -0.17 20.78
CA GLY A 78 4.60 0.89 21.79
C GLY A 78 3.32 1.16 22.59
N GLN A 79 2.19 0.54 22.25
CA GLN A 79 0.90 0.84 22.85
C GLN A 79 0.77 0.15 24.23
N PRO A 80 0.63 0.89 25.34
CA PRO A 80 0.76 0.30 26.67
C PRO A 80 -0.41 -0.60 27.07
N GLN A 81 -1.62 -0.40 26.51
CA GLN A 81 -2.82 -1.21 26.75
C GLN A 81 -3.83 -1.11 25.61
N ALA A 82 -4.62 -2.18 25.44
CA ALA A 82 -5.82 -2.21 24.61
C ALA A 82 -6.79 -1.09 25.03
N GLY A 83 -7.28 -0.30 24.07
CA GLY A 83 -8.24 0.79 24.32
C GLY A 83 -7.65 2.19 24.55
N SER A 84 -6.34 2.40 24.32
CA SER A 84 -5.82 3.77 24.26
C SER A 84 -6.43 4.52 23.06
N PRO A 85 -6.89 5.78 23.24
CA PRO A 85 -7.52 6.54 22.16
C PRO A 85 -6.55 6.75 21.00
N MET A 86 -7.06 6.59 19.78
CA MET A 86 -6.30 6.80 18.55
C MET A 86 -5.93 8.27 18.43
N THR A 87 -4.62 8.57 18.35
CA THR A 87 -4.17 9.95 18.13
C THR A 87 -4.30 10.35 16.66
N VAL A 88 -4.28 11.65 16.37
CA VAL A 88 -4.26 12.17 14.98
C VAL A 88 -3.18 11.50 14.14
N ALA A 89 -1.97 11.33 14.69
CA ALA A 89 -0.87 10.67 13.97
C ALA A 89 -1.16 9.21 13.58
N HIS A 90 -1.93 8.48 14.40
CA HIS A 90 -2.37 7.13 14.04
C HIS A 90 -3.37 7.17 12.89
N ARG A 91 -4.35 8.09 12.92
CA ARG A 91 -5.33 8.26 11.84
C ARG A 91 -4.64 8.62 10.52
N GLU A 92 -3.70 9.56 10.56
CA GLU A 92 -2.92 9.97 9.38
C GLU A 92 -2.16 8.79 8.75
N LEU A 93 -1.59 7.90 9.58
CA LEU A 93 -0.89 6.71 9.10
C LEU A 93 -1.84 5.68 8.48
N LEU A 94 -3.00 5.44 9.11
CA LEU A 94 -3.99 4.51 8.58
C LEU A 94 -4.56 5.01 7.26
N GLU A 95 -4.80 6.31 7.14
CA GLU A 95 -5.24 6.96 5.92
C GLU A 95 -4.14 6.90 4.83
N ASP A 96 -2.86 7.07 5.19
CA ASP A 96 -1.75 6.83 4.25
C ASP A 96 -1.76 5.39 3.71
N LEU A 97 -1.90 4.40 4.60
CA LEU A 97 -1.96 2.98 4.22
C LEU A 97 -3.18 2.69 3.33
N HIS A 98 -4.35 3.23 3.69
CA HIS A 98 -5.59 3.10 2.94
C HIS A 98 -5.40 3.54 1.48
N TRP A 99 -4.93 4.77 1.26
CA TRP A 99 -4.73 5.31 -0.09
C TRP A 99 -3.68 4.54 -0.89
N VAL A 100 -2.57 4.15 -0.26
CA VAL A 100 -1.52 3.42 -0.97
C VAL A 100 -1.99 2.03 -1.38
N VAL A 101 -2.80 1.35 -0.56
CA VAL A 101 -3.43 0.06 -0.92
C VAL A 101 -4.38 0.23 -2.10
N LEU A 102 -5.26 1.25 -2.08
CA LEU A 102 -6.17 1.52 -3.20
C LEU A 102 -5.43 1.80 -4.52
N ILE A 103 -4.39 2.64 -4.47
CA ILE A 103 -3.56 2.96 -5.65
C ILE A 103 -2.81 1.71 -6.14
N THR A 104 -2.27 0.92 -5.23
CA THR A 104 -1.54 -0.32 -5.54
C THR A 104 -2.45 -1.33 -6.23
N ALA A 105 -3.67 -1.52 -5.72
CA ALA A 105 -4.66 -2.41 -6.32
C ALA A 105 -4.95 -2.01 -7.77
N HIS A 106 -5.29 -0.74 -8.03
CA HIS A 106 -5.62 -0.26 -9.37
C HIS A 106 -4.42 -0.23 -10.33
N LEU A 107 -3.20 -0.16 -9.82
CA LEU A 107 -1.98 -0.33 -10.63
C LEU A 107 -1.81 -1.79 -11.06
N LEU A 108 -1.94 -2.72 -10.11
CA LEU A 108 -1.67 -4.16 -10.31
C LEU A 108 -2.80 -4.90 -11.02
N THR A 109 -4.03 -4.39 -10.98
CA THR A 109 -5.20 -5.06 -11.55
C THR A 109 -5.96 -4.18 -12.54
N THR A 110 -6.84 -4.81 -13.32
CA THR A 110 -7.88 -4.14 -14.09
C THR A 110 -9.22 -4.41 -13.41
N VAL A 111 -10.00 -3.36 -13.19
CA VAL A 111 -11.40 -3.49 -12.76
C VAL A 111 -12.22 -3.66 -14.04
N SER A 112 -12.85 -4.82 -14.21
CA SER A 112 -13.84 -5.06 -15.28
C SER A 112 -15.08 -5.67 -14.63
N GLU A 113 -16.22 -4.99 -14.74
CA GLU A 113 -17.48 -5.53 -14.24
C GLU A 113 -17.98 -6.64 -15.17
N GLY A 114 -18.19 -7.84 -14.61
CA GLY A 114 -18.74 -8.98 -15.36
C GLY A 114 -17.73 -9.81 -16.14
N GLU A 115 -16.44 -9.47 -16.11
CA GLU A 115 -15.36 -10.26 -16.71
C GLU A 115 -14.34 -10.71 -15.67
N THR A 116 -13.56 -11.75 -15.99
CA THR A 116 -12.45 -12.19 -15.12
C THR A 116 -11.37 -11.10 -15.11
N PRO A 117 -11.05 -10.49 -13.95
CA PRO A 117 -9.99 -9.50 -13.89
C PRO A 117 -8.64 -10.16 -14.22
N LEU A 118 -7.89 -9.54 -15.12
CA LEU A 118 -6.57 -10.03 -15.55
C LEU A 118 -5.47 -9.10 -15.04
N ILE A 119 -4.27 -9.68 -14.85
CA ILE A 119 -3.05 -8.91 -14.64
C ILE A 119 -2.81 -8.06 -15.90
N PRO A 120 -2.69 -6.72 -15.79
CA PRO A 120 -2.42 -5.87 -16.92
C PRO A 120 -1.15 -6.30 -17.64
N LYS A 121 -1.18 -6.32 -18.98
CA LYS A 121 -0.05 -6.79 -19.80
C LYS A 121 1.25 -6.05 -19.47
N ASP A 122 1.17 -4.74 -19.20
CA ASP A 122 2.34 -3.93 -18.84
C ASP A 122 3.01 -4.42 -17.56
N VAL A 123 2.22 -4.83 -16.55
CA VAL A 123 2.73 -5.37 -15.28
C VAL A 123 3.43 -6.69 -15.51
N THR A 124 2.82 -7.58 -16.30
CA THR A 124 3.42 -8.87 -16.67
C THR A 124 4.74 -8.68 -17.43
N LEU A 125 4.76 -7.79 -18.43
CA LEU A 125 5.97 -7.52 -19.21
C LEU A 125 7.06 -6.87 -18.36
N TYR A 126 6.69 -5.99 -17.44
CA TYR A 126 7.64 -5.37 -16.51
C TYR A 126 8.27 -6.40 -15.56
N SER A 127 7.47 -7.31 -14.98
CA SER A 127 7.98 -8.41 -14.15
C SER A 127 8.94 -9.31 -14.94
N LEU A 128 8.54 -9.75 -16.15
CA LEU A 128 9.39 -10.59 -17.02
C LEU A 128 10.68 -9.88 -17.46
N GLY A 129 10.65 -8.56 -17.62
CA GLY A 129 11.80 -7.73 -18.00
C GLY A 129 12.71 -7.31 -16.85
N SER A 130 12.34 -7.59 -15.60
CA SER A 130 13.03 -7.07 -14.41
C SER A 130 14.39 -7.70 -14.09
N GLN A 131 14.77 -8.76 -14.82
CA GLN A 131 15.97 -9.57 -14.55
C GLN A 131 16.06 -10.00 -13.07
N ALA A 132 14.91 -10.30 -12.48
CA ALA A 132 14.83 -10.72 -11.09
C ALA A 132 15.49 -12.08 -10.86
N ASP A 133 16.15 -12.20 -9.71
CA ASP A 133 16.61 -13.47 -9.20
C ASP A 133 15.44 -14.21 -8.55
N THR A 134 15.12 -15.39 -9.09
CA THR A 134 14.09 -16.27 -8.53
C THR A 134 14.39 -16.65 -7.09
N ALA A 135 15.67 -16.87 -6.73
CA ALA A 135 16.07 -17.22 -5.38
C ALA A 135 15.83 -16.05 -4.41
N ALA A 136 16.23 -14.82 -4.79
CA ALA A 136 15.92 -13.61 -4.02
C ALA A 136 14.41 -13.39 -3.87
N THR A 137 13.63 -13.63 -4.93
CA THR A 137 12.17 -13.46 -4.90
C THR A 137 11.50 -14.47 -3.96
N LEU A 138 11.93 -15.73 -3.97
CA LEU A 138 11.45 -16.75 -3.04
C LEU A 138 11.89 -16.47 -1.60
N ALA A 139 13.12 -15.98 -1.41
CA ALA A 139 13.62 -15.57 -0.10
C ALA A 139 12.82 -14.39 0.47
N LEU A 140 12.32 -13.49 -0.39
CA LEU A 140 11.42 -12.42 0.03
C LEU A 140 10.07 -12.96 0.48
N LEU A 141 9.47 -13.87 -0.29
CA LEU A 141 8.19 -14.49 0.06
C LEU A 141 8.26 -15.30 1.36
N SER A 142 9.35 -16.03 1.59
CA SER A 142 9.50 -16.87 2.79
C SER A 142 9.66 -16.08 4.09
N ARG A 143 9.97 -14.78 3.99
CA ARG A 143 10.13 -13.87 5.13
C ARG A 143 8.86 -13.10 5.48
N LEU A 144 7.75 -13.36 4.79
CA LEU A 144 6.46 -12.77 5.11
C LEU A 144 6.14 -12.97 6.60
N GLY A 145 5.80 -11.88 7.28
CA GLY A 145 5.50 -11.85 8.71
C GLY A 145 6.71 -11.64 9.63
N GLN A 146 7.93 -11.59 9.10
CA GLN A 146 9.10 -11.19 9.87
C GLN A 146 9.21 -9.65 9.91
N ALA A 147 9.80 -9.09 10.97
CA ALA A 147 9.97 -7.63 11.10
C ALA A 147 10.79 -7.03 9.93
N ASP A 148 11.82 -7.75 9.48
CA ASP A 148 12.70 -7.33 8.38
C ASP A 148 12.36 -8.04 7.06
N ALA A 149 11.08 -8.29 6.76
CA ALA A 149 10.67 -9.02 5.56
C ALA A 149 11.30 -8.45 4.27
N ALA A 150 11.45 -7.12 4.19
CA ALA A 150 12.02 -6.40 3.05
C ALA A 150 13.55 -6.54 2.88
N ALA A 151 14.27 -7.05 3.88
CA ALA A 151 15.73 -7.04 3.94
C ALA A 151 16.35 -8.26 3.24
N VAL A 152 16.11 -8.45 1.94
CA VAL A 152 16.63 -9.57 1.16
C VAL A 152 17.84 -9.18 0.33
N GLN A 153 18.84 -10.06 0.27
CA GLN A 153 19.99 -9.92 -0.63
C GLN A 153 19.61 -10.31 -2.06
N GLY A 154 20.16 -9.61 -3.05
CA GLY A 154 19.89 -9.86 -4.47
C GLY A 154 18.83 -8.94 -5.06
N ASN A 155 18.32 -9.31 -6.24
CA ASN A 155 17.37 -8.52 -7.01
C ASN A 155 16.01 -9.24 -7.07
N PRO A 156 15.13 -9.11 -6.07
CA PRO A 156 13.81 -9.73 -6.12
C PRO A 156 12.93 -9.05 -7.17
N ASP A 157 11.95 -9.80 -7.69
CA ASP A 157 11.00 -9.24 -8.65
C ASP A 157 10.26 -8.04 -8.03
N PRO A 158 10.25 -6.87 -8.70
CA PRO A 158 9.71 -5.65 -8.13
C PRO A 158 8.18 -5.70 -7.98
N VAL A 159 7.48 -6.44 -8.84
CA VAL A 159 6.02 -6.62 -8.76
C VAL A 159 5.69 -7.55 -7.58
N VAL A 160 6.42 -8.66 -7.45
CA VAL A 160 6.28 -9.57 -6.30
C VAL A 160 6.63 -8.86 -5.00
N ARG A 161 7.65 -7.99 -4.97
CA ARG A 161 7.99 -7.19 -3.80
C ARG A 161 6.86 -6.26 -3.38
N LEU A 162 6.20 -5.61 -4.33
CA LEU A 162 5.02 -4.79 -4.06
C LEU A 162 3.88 -5.62 -3.47
N ILE A 163 3.63 -6.82 -4.00
CA ILE A 163 2.63 -7.76 -3.45
C ILE A 163 3.01 -8.17 -2.02
N VAL A 164 4.28 -8.51 -1.77
CA VAL A 164 4.77 -8.86 -0.43
C VAL A 164 4.60 -7.70 0.55
N ALA A 165 4.83 -6.46 0.12
CA ALA A 165 4.62 -5.27 0.97
C ALA A 165 3.15 -5.15 1.42
N VAL A 166 2.19 -5.42 0.53
CA VAL A 166 0.75 -5.47 0.90
C VAL A 166 0.46 -6.65 1.83
N LEU A 167 0.98 -7.85 1.54
CA LEU A 167 0.77 -9.02 2.40
C LEU A 167 1.38 -8.84 3.80
N GLN A 168 2.50 -8.11 3.89
CA GLN A 168 3.13 -7.77 5.16
C GLN A 168 2.20 -6.89 6.01
N LEU A 169 1.53 -5.90 5.40
CA LEU A 169 0.51 -5.11 6.09
C LEU A 169 -0.62 -6.00 6.65
N CYS A 170 -1.16 -6.91 5.83
CA CYS A 170 -2.19 -7.87 6.28
C CYS A 170 -1.69 -8.76 7.44
N HIS A 171 -0.41 -9.13 7.44
CA HIS A 171 0.17 -9.89 8.53
C HIS A 171 0.21 -9.07 9.83
N VAL A 172 0.61 -7.80 9.75
CA VAL A 172 0.67 -6.88 10.90
C VAL A 172 -0.72 -6.65 11.49
N GLU A 173 -1.70 -6.37 10.63
CA GLU A 173 -3.10 -6.22 11.04
C GLU A 173 -3.62 -7.48 11.75
N ARG A 174 -3.40 -8.66 11.16
CA ARG A 174 -3.82 -9.93 11.75
C ARG A 174 -3.15 -10.19 13.10
N ALA A 175 -1.86 -9.86 13.23
CA ALA A 175 -1.14 -10.00 14.50
C ALA A 175 -1.69 -9.04 15.58
N ALA A 176 -2.04 -7.80 15.19
CA ALA A 176 -2.66 -6.83 16.10
C ALA A 176 -4.01 -7.31 16.63
N LEU A 177 -4.87 -7.82 15.73
CA LEU A 177 -6.18 -8.38 16.09
C LEU A 177 -6.04 -9.59 17.04
N GLN A 178 -5.09 -10.49 16.77
CA GLN A 178 -4.83 -11.64 17.64
C GLN A 178 -4.29 -11.25 19.03
N ALA A 179 -3.57 -10.13 19.11
CA ALA A 179 -3.07 -9.57 20.36
C ALA A 179 -4.10 -8.71 21.10
N GLY A 180 -5.29 -8.46 20.52
CA GLY A 180 -6.29 -7.56 21.09
C GLY A 180 -5.87 -6.09 21.10
N LEU A 181 -4.99 -5.70 20.17
CA LEU A 181 -4.48 -4.33 20.03
C LEU A 181 -5.28 -3.48 19.02
N ALA A 182 -6.20 -4.10 18.29
CA ALA A 182 -7.08 -3.50 17.31
C ALA A 182 -8.53 -3.97 17.52
#